data_AF-A0A0G0F9U6-F1
#
_entry.id   AF-A0A0G0F9U6-F1
#
_cell.length_a   1.000
_cell.length_b   1.000
_cell.length_c   1.000
_cell.angle_alpha   90.00
_cell.angle_beta   90.00
_cell.angle_gamma   90.00
#
_symmetry.space_group_name_H-M   'P 1'
#
loop_
_entity.id
_entity.type
_entity.pdbx_description
1 polymer ?
#
loop_
_entity_poly.entity_id
_entity_poly.type
_entity_poly.pdbx_seq_one_letter_code
_entity_poly.pdbx_strand_id
1 'polypeptide(L)'
;MEGAFQTHPVPQNVTNFEFHLIGDMTLKQFGYLAAGLGFAYLVFVLLAGTFPFIAWPVILLSSLTGIAFAFLPIQERPLDHWVAAFFSAIFKPTKMEYKSAVLTKEDPLFKNRLNIYLKSFKSVSSYAFGNSGFINPILNEKIAVSMPASTSTQDGATTPLPLPSLRSVSSESIGVNDTPLPPVSEGNALKKTVELARDAQDTQSKIKEIEVSLEEIKKKAASAGEDPREYIEKFEGLLNELQKLNIEAGSLAKQMAQITQTATRPASAPAVKARNIPTLTLTTFDNVINGIVTDWEGNYLENAIIVAHDKQGLPVRALKSNKLGQFIAATPLPNGIYTIVVEKEGMMFDVVEVELKGDVLKPVMISAKRSVALS
;
A
#
# COMPACT_ATOMS: atom_id res chain seq x y z
N MET A 1 6.29 -10.07 36.46
CA MET A 1 5.13 -10.47 35.63
C MET A 1 5.17 -9.59 34.40
N GLU A 2 5.92 -10.03 33.38
CA GLU A 2 6.06 -9.30 32.12
C GLU A 2 5.02 -9.88 31.15
N GLY A 3 3.92 -9.17 30.92
CA GLY A 3 2.91 -9.56 29.95
C GLY A 3 3.41 -9.24 28.54
N ALA A 4 3.81 -10.27 27.80
CA ALA A 4 4.16 -10.14 26.39
C ALA A 4 2.93 -9.66 25.59
N PHE A 5 2.97 -8.43 25.09
CA PHE A 5 1.99 -7.87 24.17
C PHE A 5 2.00 -8.66 22.86
N GLN A 6 1.03 -9.55 22.66
CA GLN A 6 0.78 -10.14 21.35
C GLN A 6 0.07 -9.09 20.50
N THR A 7 0.78 -8.54 19.53
CA THR A 7 0.23 -7.58 18.57
C THR A 7 -0.73 -8.32 17.64
N HIS A 8 -2.04 -8.10 17.82
CA HIS A 8 -3.03 -8.61 16.88
C HIS A 8 -2.92 -7.79 15.57
N PRO A 9 -2.82 -8.44 14.40
CA PRO A 9 -2.79 -7.72 13.12
C PRO A 9 -4.05 -6.88 12.96
N VAL A 10 -3.87 -5.60 12.63
CA VAL A 10 -4.96 -4.66 12.39
C VAL A 10 -5.73 -5.12 11.16
N PRO A 11 -7.08 -5.18 11.20
CA PRO A 11 -7.88 -5.56 10.04
C PRO A 11 -7.68 -4.54 8.91
N GLN A 12 -6.81 -4.88 7.95
CA GLN A 12 -6.76 -4.25 6.65
C GLN A 12 -7.98 -4.71 5.86
N ASN A 13 -9.06 -3.93 5.88
CA ASN A 13 -10.07 -3.91 4.81
C ASN A 13 -10.97 -2.69 5.03
N VAL A 14 -10.64 -1.58 4.37
CA VAL A 14 -11.47 -0.36 4.41
C VAL A 14 -11.68 0.24 3.03
N THR A 15 -11.94 -0.57 2.01
CA THR A 15 -12.55 -0.10 0.74
C THR A 15 -13.23 -1.27 0.02
N ASN A 16 -14.35 -1.77 0.55
CA ASN A 16 -15.18 -2.70 -0.21
C ASN A 16 -16.12 -1.89 -1.12
N PHE A 17 -15.55 -1.21 -2.11
CA PHE A 17 -16.34 -0.51 -3.12
C PHE A 17 -16.80 -1.55 -4.15
N GLU A 18 -18.00 -2.08 -3.95
CA GLU A 18 -18.66 -2.85 -5.00
C GLU A 18 -19.23 -1.89 -6.05
N PHE A 19 -18.85 -2.11 -7.31
CA PHE A 19 -19.36 -1.35 -8.42
C PHE A 19 -20.80 -1.77 -8.70
N HIS A 20 -21.72 -0.82 -8.50
CA HIS A 20 -23.12 -0.97 -8.84
C HIS A 20 -23.32 -0.53 -10.29
N LEU A 21 -23.79 -1.45 -11.14
CA LEU A 21 -23.90 -1.21 -12.58
C LEU A 21 -25.22 -0.50 -12.93
N ILE A 22 -26.34 -1.03 -12.45
CA ILE A 22 -27.70 -0.54 -12.72
C ILE A 22 -28.47 -0.60 -11.39
N GLY A 23 -28.84 0.56 -10.84
CA GLY A 23 -29.50 0.64 -9.53
C GLY A 23 -28.61 0.17 -8.39
N ASP A 24 -29.21 -0.49 -7.39
CA ASP A 24 -28.50 -1.10 -6.24
C ASP A 24 -27.96 -2.51 -6.55
N MET A 25 -27.73 -2.83 -7.84
CA MET A 25 -27.17 -4.12 -8.25
C MET A 25 -25.70 -4.03 -8.62
N THR A 26 -24.90 -4.94 -8.07
CA THR A 26 -23.49 -5.10 -8.46
C THR A 26 -23.35 -5.78 -9.82
N LEU A 27 -22.21 -5.61 -10.49
CA LEU A 27 -21.92 -6.26 -11.78
C LEU A 27 -22.09 -7.79 -11.72
N LYS A 28 -21.73 -8.41 -10.59
CA LYS A 28 -21.86 -9.85 -10.38
C LYS A 28 -23.33 -10.27 -10.26
N GLN A 29 -24.12 -9.54 -9.48
CA GLN A 29 -25.55 -9.80 -9.31
C GLN A 29 -26.31 -9.67 -10.64
N PHE A 30 -25.96 -8.64 -11.43
CA PHE A 30 -26.49 -8.49 -12.79
C PHE A 30 -26.11 -9.68 -13.68
N GLY A 31 -24.87 -10.15 -13.62
CA GLY A 31 -24.41 -11.34 -14.35
C GLY A 31 -25.21 -12.60 -14.01
N TYR A 32 -25.48 -12.86 -12.73
CA TYR A 32 -26.29 -14.02 -12.31
C TYR A 32 -27.75 -13.92 -12.79
N LEU A 33 -28.35 -12.74 -12.69
CA LEU A 33 -29.72 -12.51 -13.16
C LEU A 33 -29.82 -12.65 -14.68
N ALA A 34 -28.89 -12.05 -15.42
CA ALA A 34 -28.83 -12.11 -16.88
C ALA A 34 -28.60 -13.56 -17.37
N ALA A 35 -27.75 -14.33 -16.69
CA ALA A 35 -27.53 -15.73 -17.03
C ALA A 35 -28.79 -16.58 -16.79
N GLY A 36 -29.47 -16.41 -15.65
CA GLY A 36 -30.69 -17.16 -15.33
C GLY A 36 -31.86 -16.87 -16.28
N LEU A 37 -32.07 -15.58 -16.61
CA LEU A 37 -33.09 -15.16 -17.58
C LEU A 37 -32.70 -15.51 -19.02
N GLY A 38 -31.41 -15.38 -19.36
CA GLY A 38 -30.90 -15.76 -20.68
C GLY A 38 -31.05 -17.26 -20.95
N PHE A 39 -30.75 -18.10 -19.97
CA PHE A 39 -30.98 -19.54 -20.06
C PHE A 39 -32.48 -19.88 -20.12
N ALA A 40 -33.30 -19.20 -19.32
CA ALA A 40 -34.76 -19.36 -19.37
C ALA A 40 -35.32 -19.00 -20.75
N TYR A 41 -34.84 -17.92 -21.37
CA TYR A 41 -35.21 -17.53 -22.73
C TYR A 41 -34.74 -18.57 -23.77
N LEU A 42 -33.53 -19.11 -23.64
CA LEU A 42 -33.03 -20.16 -24.51
C LEU A 42 -33.91 -21.42 -24.44
N VAL A 43 -34.29 -21.84 -23.23
CA VAL A 43 -35.21 -22.96 -23.01
C VAL A 43 -36.59 -22.66 -23.58
N PHE A 44 -37.08 -21.42 -23.46
CA PHE A 44 -38.33 -20.99 -24.06
C PHE A 44 -38.30 -21.14 -25.58
N VAL A 45 -37.26 -20.64 -26.24
CA VAL A 45 -37.14 -20.71 -27.71
C VAL A 45 -36.97 -22.14 -28.21
N LEU A 46 -36.18 -22.98 -27.53
CA LEU A 46 -35.87 -24.33 -28.01
C LEU A 46 -36.91 -25.39 -27.60
N LEU A 47 -37.43 -25.32 -26.37
CA LEU A 47 -38.21 -26.40 -25.77
C LEU A 47 -39.70 -26.05 -25.58
N ALA A 48 -40.08 -24.77 -25.47
CA ALA A 48 -41.48 -24.44 -25.14
C ALA A 48 -42.47 -24.81 -26.27
N GLY A 49 -42.02 -24.83 -27.52
CA GLY A 49 -42.82 -25.29 -28.66
C GLY A 49 -43.03 -26.80 -28.69
N THR A 50 -42.00 -27.59 -28.39
CA THR A 50 -42.03 -29.06 -28.50
C THR A 50 -42.53 -29.74 -27.22
N PHE A 51 -42.14 -29.22 -26.05
CA PHE A 51 -42.43 -29.83 -24.74
C PHE A 51 -42.89 -28.78 -23.72
N PRO A 52 -44.09 -28.17 -23.89
CA PRO A 52 -44.53 -27.06 -23.06
C PRO A 52 -44.61 -27.43 -21.56
N PHE A 53 -45.10 -28.61 -21.22
CA PHE A 53 -45.27 -29.05 -19.83
C PHE A 53 -43.95 -29.20 -19.05
N ILE A 54 -42.84 -29.44 -19.75
CA ILE A 54 -41.51 -29.58 -19.15
C ILE A 54 -40.77 -28.24 -19.20
N ALA A 55 -40.93 -27.50 -20.31
CA ALA A 55 -40.26 -26.22 -20.50
C ALA A 55 -40.68 -25.19 -19.45
N TRP A 56 -41.98 -25.03 -19.18
CA TRP A 56 -42.48 -24.02 -18.24
C TRP A 56 -41.93 -24.15 -16.81
N PRO A 57 -41.91 -25.34 -16.18
CA PRO A 57 -41.25 -25.54 -14.89
C PRO A 57 -39.75 -25.23 -14.91
N VAL A 58 -39.04 -25.64 -15.97
CA VAL A 58 -37.59 -25.39 -16.09
C VAL A 58 -37.29 -23.90 -16.24
N ILE A 59 -38.10 -23.18 -17.03
CA ILE A 59 -38.03 -21.73 -17.20
C ILE A 59 -38.23 -21.02 -15.86
N LEU A 60 -39.27 -21.41 -15.12
CA LEU A 60 -39.58 -20.84 -13.81
C LEU A 60 -38.46 -21.12 -12.81
N LEU A 61 -37.96 -22.36 -12.75
CA LEU A 61 -36.88 -22.77 -11.86
C LEU A 61 -35.57 -22.04 -12.18
N SER A 62 -35.21 -21.93 -13.46
CA SER A 62 -34.01 -21.20 -13.91
C SER A 62 -34.09 -19.72 -13.55
N SER A 63 -35.23 -19.08 -13.84
CA SER A 63 -35.44 -17.66 -13.55
C SER A 63 -35.37 -17.39 -12.05
N LEU A 64 -36.04 -18.22 -11.24
CA LEU A 64 -36.02 -18.12 -9.78
C LEU A 64 -34.60 -18.33 -9.23
N THR A 65 -33.85 -19.28 -9.78
CA THR A 65 -32.46 -19.55 -9.38
C THR A 65 -31.58 -18.35 -9.69
N GLY A 66 -31.69 -17.73 -10.88
CA GLY A 66 -30.96 -16.51 -11.23
C GLY A 66 -31.23 -15.35 -10.26
N ILE A 67 -32.50 -15.16 -9.87
CA ILE A 67 -32.91 -14.16 -8.88
C ILE A 67 -32.32 -14.48 -7.50
N ALA A 68 -32.39 -15.75 -7.07
CA ALA A 68 -31.86 -16.17 -5.78
C ALA A 68 -30.35 -15.93 -5.66
N PHE A 69 -29.57 -16.25 -6.70
CA PHE A 69 -28.12 -15.97 -6.70
C PHE A 69 -27.79 -14.47 -6.71
N ALA A 70 -28.65 -13.63 -7.29
CA ALA A 70 -28.43 -12.19 -7.34
C ALA A 70 -28.82 -11.47 -6.03
N PHE A 71 -29.89 -11.89 -5.36
CA PHE A 71 -30.53 -11.09 -4.31
C PHE A 71 -30.78 -11.79 -2.98
N LEU A 72 -30.43 -13.06 -2.84
CA LEU A 72 -30.69 -13.82 -1.61
C LEU A 72 -29.42 -13.96 -0.75
N PRO A 73 -29.13 -13.01 0.15
CA PRO A 73 -28.06 -13.20 1.13
C PRO A 73 -28.50 -14.17 2.23
N ILE A 74 -27.58 -15.04 2.65
CA ILE A 74 -27.76 -15.95 3.78
C ILE A 74 -26.65 -15.62 4.79
N GLN A 75 -27.04 -15.24 6.02
CA GLN A 75 -26.09 -14.93 7.10
C GLN A 75 -25.04 -13.88 6.69
N GLU A 76 -25.48 -12.73 6.15
CA GLU A 76 -24.61 -11.62 5.73
C GLU A 76 -23.65 -11.98 4.57
N ARG A 77 -23.85 -13.12 3.89
CA ARG A 77 -23.03 -13.56 2.75
C ARG A 77 -23.89 -13.93 1.54
N PRO A 78 -23.42 -13.61 0.32
CA PRO A 78 -24.13 -13.97 -0.90
C PRO A 78 -24.16 -15.50 -1.10
N LEU A 79 -25.17 -15.99 -1.83
CA LEU A 79 -25.43 -17.43 -2.00
C LEU A 79 -24.30 -18.16 -2.75
N ASP A 80 -23.60 -17.47 -3.65
CA ASP A 80 -22.41 -17.98 -4.35
C ASP A 80 -21.32 -18.46 -3.38
N HIS A 81 -21.08 -17.72 -2.29
CA HIS A 81 -20.13 -18.09 -1.25
C HIS A 81 -20.52 -19.41 -0.59
N TRP A 82 -21.81 -19.59 -0.29
CA TRP A 82 -22.32 -20.82 0.30
C TRP A 82 -22.23 -22.02 -0.63
N VAL A 83 -22.52 -21.81 -1.92
CA VAL A 83 -22.39 -22.87 -2.93
C VAL A 83 -20.92 -23.28 -3.11
N ALA A 84 -20.00 -22.32 -3.17
CA ALA A 84 -18.58 -22.59 -3.23
C ALA A 84 -18.08 -23.31 -1.96
N ALA A 85 -18.54 -22.88 -0.78
CA ALA A 85 -18.21 -23.52 0.49
C ALA A 85 -18.76 -24.95 0.57
N PHE A 86 -19.97 -25.19 0.08
CA PHE A 86 -20.61 -26.51 0.04
C PHE A 86 -19.80 -27.49 -0.80
N PHE A 87 -19.46 -27.13 -2.04
CA PHE A 87 -18.62 -27.98 -2.88
C PHE A 87 -17.21 -28.13 -2.32
N SER A 88 -16.63 -27.05 -1.80
CA SER A 88 -15.33 -27.12 -1.12
C SER A 88 -15.36 -28.09 0.06
N ALA A 89 -16.44 -28.11 0.85
CA ALA A 89 -16.60 -29.01 1.98
C ALA A 89 -16.78 -30.47 1.56
N ILE A 90 -17.55 -30.74 0.50
CA ILE A 90 -17.77 -32.10 -0.01
C ILE A 90 -16.48 -32.73 -0.53
N PHE A 91 -15.63 -31.95 -1.21
CA PHE A 91 -14.41 -32.46 -1.84
C PHE A 91 -13.15 -32.32 -0.97
N LYS A 92 -13.24 -31.69 0.20
CA LYS A 92 -12.10 -31.58 1.12
C LYS A 92 -11.82 -32.92 1.81
N PRO A 93 -10.55 -33.35 1.89
CA PRO A 93 -10.19 -34.57 2.60
C PRO A 93 -10.50 -34.41 4.10
N THR A 94 -11.13 -35.42 4.69
CA THR A 94 -11.49 -35.45 6.13
C THR A 94 -10.26 -35.64 7.03
N LYS A 95 -9.11 -36.01 6.47
CA LYS A 95 -7.86 -36.17 7.21
C LYS A 95 -7.01 -34.92 7.03
N MET A 96 -6.78 -34.21 8.13
CA MET A 96 -5.86 -33.09 8.22
C MET A 96 -4.61 -33.56 8.98
N GLU A 97 -3.43 -33.37 8.40
CA GLU A 97 -2.17 -33.55 9.13
C GLU A 97 -1.81 -32.25 9.83
N TYR A 98 -1.53 -32.33 11.13
CA TYR A 98 -1.10 -31.17 11.90
C TYR A 98 0.34 -30.79 11.51
N LYS A 99 0.52 -29.58 10.97
CA LYS A 99 1.83 -28.97 10.74
C LYS A 99 2.08 -27.89 11.79
N SER A 100 2.96 -28.17 12.75
CA SER A 100 3.36 -27.19 13.76
C SER A 100 4.22 -26.09 13.16
N ALA A 101 3.81 -24.82 13.31
CA ALA A 101 4.58 -23.66 12.85
C ALA A 101 5.94 -23.47 13.56
N VAL A 102 6.15 -24.16 14.69
CA VAL A 102 7.36 -24.05 15.54
C VAL A 102 8.49 -24.96 15.06
N LEU A 103 8.20 -25.98 14.25
CA LEU A 103 9.16 -27.01 13.85
C LEU A 103 9.11 -27.22 12.33
N THR A 104 9.54 -26.21 11.59
CA THR A 104 9.93 -26.39 10.19
C THR A 104 11.28 -27.11 10.14
N LYS A 105 11.36 -28.19 9.36
CA LYS A 105 12.55 -29.05 9.19
C LYS A 105 13.79 -28.30 8.66
N GLU A 106 13.61 -27.06 8.21
CA GLU A 106 14.60 -26.21 7.55
C GLU A 106 15.14 -25.07 8.43
N ASP A 107 14.82 -25.02 9.73
CA ASP A 107 15.45 -24.04 10.62
C ASP A 107 16.96 -24.35 10.77
N PRO A 108 17.87 -23.49 10.27
CA PRO A 108 19.31 -23.74 10.32
C PRO A 108 19.84 -23.84 11.76
N LEU A 109 19.09 -23.36 12.74
CA LEU A 109 19.45 -23.41 14.16
C LEU A 109 18.85 -24.61 14.90
N PHE A 110 18.04 -25.44 14.24
CA PHE A 110 17.36 -26.58 14.86
C PHE A 110 18.35 -27.55 15.53
N LYS A 111 19.46 -27.88 14.84
CA LYS A 111 20.50 -28.77 15.40
C LYS A 111 21.14 -28.19 16.66
N ASN A 112 21.35 -26.88 16.71
CA ASN A 112 21.93 -26.21 17.88
C ASN A 112 20.95 -26.19 19.06
N ARG A 113 19.67 -25.87 18.81
CA ARG A 113 18.61 -25.90 19.85
C ARG A 113 18.38 -27.32 20.38
N LEU A 114 18.35 -28.32 19.51
CA LEU A 114 18.20 -29.72 19.89
C LEU A 114 19.37 -30.20 20.76
N ASN A 115 20.60 -29.82 20.41
CA ASN A 115 21.78 -30.17 21.21
C ASN A 115 21.77 -29.49 22.58
N ILE A 116 21.36 -28.21 22.66
CA ILE A 116 21.18 -27.50 23.94
C ILE A 116 20.12 -28.18 24.81
N TYR A 117 18.99 -28.55 24.21
CA TYR A 117 17.92 -29.27 24.89
C TYR A 117 18.39 -30.62 25.42
N LEU A 118 18.97 -31.48 24.57
CA LEU A 118 19.47 -32.80 24.98
C LEU A 118 20.58 -32.71 26.04
N LYS A 119 21.44 -31.69 25.98
CA LYS A 119 22.50 -31.47 26.97
C LYS A 119 21.94 -31.06 28.33
N SER A 120 20.80 -30.35 28.39
CA SER A 120 20.14 -30.00 29.65
C SER A 120 19.58 -31.24 30.38
N PHE A 121 19.07 -32.24 29.66
CA PHE A 121 18.64 -33.50 30.29
C PHE A 121 19.80 -34.33 30.82
N LYS A 122 20.96 -34.30 30.13
CA LYS A 122 22.16 -35.00 30.61
C LYS A 122 22.73 -34.39 31.89
N SER A 123 22.61 -33.07 32.08
CA SER A 123 23.09 -32.40 33.30
C SER A 123 22.22 -32.65 34.54
N VAL A 124 20.98 -33.09 34.39
CA VAL A 124 20.09 -33.40 35.54
C VAL A 124 20.34 -34.82 36.11
N SER A 125 21.10 -35.68 35.42
CA SER A 125 21.34 -37.07 35.85
C SER A 125 22.53 -37.25 36.82
N SER A 126 23.15 -36.17 37.31
CA SER A 126 24.35 -36.27 38.17
C SER A 126 24.11 -36.07 39.68
N TYR A 127 22.85 -35.91 40.12
CA TYR A 127 22.50 -35.88 41.54
C TYR A 127 21.39 -36.88 41.87
N ALA A 128 21.69 -38.19 41.80
CA ALA A 128 20.93 -39.20 42.53
C ALA A 128 21.63 -40.57 42.47
N PHE A 129 22.59 -40.81 43.35
CA PHE A 129 22.73 -42.14 43.94
C PHE A 129 23.21 -41.97 45.38
N GLY A 130 22.25 -41.97 46.30
CA GLY A 130 22.54 -41.81 47.72
C GLY A 130 21.31 -41.47 48.54
N ASN A 131 20.49 -42.48 48.77
CA ASN A 131 19.58 -42.62 49.91
C ASN A 131 18.16 -42.01 49.81
N SER A 132 17.20 -42.94 49.69
CA SER A 132 15.92 -43.02 50.40
C SER A 132 15.01 -41.79 50.53
N GLY A 133 13.77 -41.96 50.06
CA GLY A 133 12.59 -41.36 50.69
C GLY A 133 11.90 -40.31 49.83
N PHE A 134 10.66 -40.63 49.47
CA PHE A 134 9.64 -39.72 48.95
C PHE A 134 9.73 -38.32 49.58
N ILE A 135 9.58 -37.26 48.77
CA ILE A 135 8.75 -36.06 49.02
C ILE A 135 8.74 -35.20 47.72
N ASN A 136 7.53 -34.94 47.18
CA ASN A 136 7.19 -33.64 46.57
C ASN A 136 6.65 -32.77 47.73
N PRO A 137 6.91 -31.45 47.82
CA PRO A 137 5.93 -30.52 47.26
C PRO A 137 6.45 -29.10 46.85
N ILE A 138 5.79 -28.54 45.84
CA ILE A 138 5.10 -27.22 45.78
C ILE A 138 5.77 -25.97 46.41
N LEU A 139 5.97 -24.94 45.55
CA LEU A 139 5.99 -23.47 45.74
C LEU A 139 6.91 -22.85 46.82
N ASN A 140 7.84 -21.98 46.40
CA ASN A 140 7.86 -20.52 46.64
C ASN A 140 9.29 -19.92 46.63
N GLU A 141 9.39 -18.70 46.10
CA GLU A 141 10.37 -17.63 46.34
C GLU A 141 11.84 -17.65 45.84
N LYS A 142 12.12 -16.59 45.07
CA LYS A 142 13.33 -15.76 44.96
C LYS A 142 14.70 -16.44 45.12
N ILE A 143 15.43 -16.50 44.01
CA ILE A 143 16.88 -16.32 44.03
C ILE A 143 17.24 -15.28 42.97
N ALA A 144 17.70 -14.12 43.46
CA ALA A 144 18.38 -13.10 42.67
C ALA A 144 19.75 -13.63 42.23
N VAL A 145 20.12 -13.40 40.97
CA VAL A 145 21.50 -13.58 40.52
C VAL A 145 21.94 -12.30 39.83
N SER A 146 22.86 -11.63 40.50
CA SER A 146 23.63 -10.46 40.11
C SER A 146 24.50 -10.74 38.87
N MET A 147 24.46 -9.83 37.90
CA MET A 147 25.46 -9.71 36.84
C MET A 147 26.70 -8.98 37.38
N PRO A 148 27.93 -9.38 37.03
CA PRO A 148 29.11 -8.56 37.25
C PRO A 148 29.24 -7.50 36.14
N ALA A 149 29.51 -6.27 36.55
CA ALA A 149 29.87 -5.14 35.70
C ALA A 149 31.40 -4.99 35.58
N SER A 150 31.86 -4.50 34.42
CA SER A 150 33.13 -3.78 34.20
C SER A 150 33.06 -3.17 32.79
N THR A 151 32.69 -1.90 32.63
CA THR A 151 33.46 -0.65 32.75
C THR A 151 34.49 -0.43 31.63
N SER A 152 34.26 0.68 30.92
CA SER A 152 35.05 1.39 29.90
C SER A 152 36.44 1.85 30.34
N THR A 153 37.37 2.09 29.40
CA THR A 153 38.26 3.28 29.43
C THR A 153 38.74 3.67 28.01
N GLN A 154 39.04 4.96 27.90
CA GLN A 154 39.19 5.92 26.81
C GLN A 154 40.54 6.01 26.06
N ASP A 155 40.45 6.77 24.95
CA ASP A 155 41.35 7.81 24.39
C ASP A 155 42.59 7.51 23.52
N GLY A 156 42.64 8.23 22.40
CA GLY A 156 43.80 8.42 21.51
C GLY A 156 43.44 9.30 20.30
N ALA A 157 43.81 10.58 20.36
CA ALA A 157 43.54 11.62 19.36
C ALA A 157 44.56 11.67 18.20
N THR A 158 44.11 12.03 17.00
CA THR A 158 44.89 12.81 15.99
C THR A 158 43.96 13.40 14.92
N THR A 159 44.22 14.66 14.54
CA THR A 159 43.54 15.49 13.51
C THR A 159 44.64 15.98 12.52
N PRO A 160 44.36 16.75 11.44
CA PRO A 160 43.65 16.48 10.17
C PRO A 160 44.54 16.74 8.91
N LEU A 161 44.07 16.48 7.68
CA LEU A 161 44.45 17.19 6.42
C LEU A 161 43.36 16.97 5.32
N PRO A 162 43.25 17.80 4.26
CA PRO A 162 42.00 18.46 3.84
C PRO A 162 41.48 18.18 2.40
N LEU A 163 40.25 18.68 2.17
CA LEU A 163 39.42 18.93 0.96
C LEU A 163 39.96 18.66 -0.47
N PRO A 164 39.03 18.39 -1.40
CA PRO A 164 38.71 19.46 -2.38
C PRO A 164 37.22 19.79 -2.49
N SER A 165 36.94 21.08 -2.34
CA SER A 165 35.76 21.81 -2.79
C SER A 165 35.67 21.84 -4.32
N LEU A 166 34.50 21.55 -4.90
CA LEU A 166 34.19 21.96 -6.27
C LEU A 166 33.27 23.19 -6.24
N ARG A 167 33.95 24.31 -6.50
CA ARG A 167 33.53 25.59 -7.10
C ARG A 167 32.03 25.88 -7.20
N SER A 168 31.66 26.94 -6.48
CA SER A 168 30.73 27.97 -6.92
C SER A 168 31.02 28.42 -8.36
N VAL A 169 30.02 28.36 -9.23
CA VAL A 169 29.95 29.23 -10.40
C VAL A 169 28.93 30.31 -10.09
N SER A 170 29.43 31.53 -10.19
CA SER A 170 28.78 32.81 -9.98
C SER A 170 27.57 33.03 -10.87
N SER A 171 26.65 33.81 -10.30
CA SER A 171 25.67 34.66 -10.97
C SER A 171 26.18 35.26 -12.28
N GLU A 172 25.41 35.07 -13.35
CA GLU A 172 25.43 35.93 -14.51
C GLU A 172 24.04 36.54 -14.67
N SER A 173 23.99 37.84 -14.42
CA SER A 173 22.84 38.71 -14.58
C SER A 173 22.58 38.99 -16.05
N ILE A 174 21.38 38.69 -16.56
CA ILE A 174 20.88 39.33 -17.79
C ILE A 174 19.38 39.66 -17.63
N GLY A 175 19.11 40.96 -17.57
CA GLY A 175 18.11 41.63 -18.41
C GLY A 175 16.64 41.32 -18.15
N VAL A 176 16.00 42.23 -17.41
CA VAL A 176 14.57 42.53 -17.50
C VAL A 176 14.21 42.81 -18.96
N ASN A 177 13.17 42.15 -19.47
CA ASN A 177 12.34 42.69 -20.54
C ASN A 177 10.90 42.24 -20.33
N ASP A 178 10.08 43.20 -19.92
CA ASP A 178 8.63 43.13 -19.86
C ASP A 178 8.06 43.03 -21.27
N THR A 179 7.31 41.98 -21.59
CA THR A 179 6.23 42.06 -22.59
C THR A 179 5.14 41.03 -22.28
N PRO A 180 3.84 41.40 -22.25
CA PRO A 180 2.76 40.51 -21.85
C PRO A 180 2.40 39.52 -22.97
N LEU A 181 2.20 38.24 -22.63
CA LEU A 181 1.70 37.21 -23.54
C LEU A 181 0.36 36.62 -23.05
N PRO A 182 -0.51 36.18 -23.97
CA PRO A 182 -1.98 36.09 -23.83
C PRO A 182 -2.45 34.84 -23.07
N PRO A 183 -3.74 34.75 -22.65
CA PRO A 183 -4.25 33.63 -21.88
C PRO A 183 -4.40 32.38 -22.77
N VAL A 184 -3.76 31.28 -22.39
CA VAL A 184 -3.91 29.96 -23.03
C VAL A 184 -4.57 29.00 -22.05
N SER A 185 -5.57 28.26 -22.53
CA SER A 185 -6.50 27.43 -21.76
C SER A 185 -5.83 26.31 -20.93
N GLU A 186 -5.91 26.44 -19.59
CA GLU A 186 -5.30 25.55 -18.58
C GLU A 186 -5.80 24.10 -18.62
N GLY A 187 -7.02 23.85 -19.13
CA GLY A 187 -7.65 22.51 -19.10
C GLY A 187 -6.97 21.45 -19.96
N ASN A 188 -6.22 21.82 -21.00
CA ASN A 188 -5.52 20.86 -21.86
C ASN A 188 -4.11 20.54 -21.33
N ALA A 189 -3.48 21.49 -20.63
CA ALA A 189 -2.18 21.31 -20.00
C ALA A 189 -2.25 20.35 -18.80
N LEU A 190 -3.32 20.43 -17.99
CA LEU A 190 -3.51 19.52 -16.86
C LEU A 190 -3.79 18.08 -17.30
N LYS A 191 -4.64 17.86 -18.32
CA LYS A 191 -4.88 16.51 -18.86
C LYS A 191 -3.58 15.85 -19.32
N LYS A 192 -2.75 16.61 -20.05
CA LYS A 192 -1.42 16.15 -20.49
C LYS A 192 -0.47 15.88 -19.31
N THR A 193 -0.58 16.65 -18.23
CA THR A 193 0.23 16.45 -17.01
C THR A 193 -0.19 15.20 -16.24
N VAL A 194 -1.49 14.94 -16.13
CA VAL A 194 -2.05 13.73 -15.51
C VAL A 194 -1.70 12.48 -16.32
N GLU A 195 -1.76 12.58 -17.65
CA GLU A 195 -1.35 11.50 -18.56
C GLU A 195 0.15 11.20 -18.41
N LEU A 196 1.02 12.23 -18.43
CA LEU A 196 2.45 12.05 -18.17
C LEU A 196 2.75 11.47 -16.78
N ALA A 197 2.00 11.88 -15.75
CA ALA A 197 2.17 11.34 -14.40
C ALA A 197 1.75 9.87 -14.30
N ARG A 198 0.71 9.47 -15.03
CA ARG A 198 0.28 8.08 -15.15
C ARG A 198 1.33 7.24 -15.87
N ASP A 199 1.85 7.73 -17.00
CA ASP A 199 2.92 7.06 -17.76
C ASP A 199 4.19 6.90 -16.90
N ALA A 200 4.50 7.89 -16.05
CA ALA A 200 5.62 7.80 -15.12
C ALA A 200 5.42 6.70 -14.05
N GLN A 201 4.21 6.58 -13.51
CA GLN A 201 3.87 5.53 -12.54
C GLN A 201 3.87 4.13 -13.17
N ASP A 202 3.36 4.00 -14.38
CA ASP A 202 3.37 2.74 -15.13
C ASP A 202 4.81 2.32 -15.46
N THR A 203 5.66 3.27 -15.85
CA THR A 203 7.09 3.03 -16.09
C THR A 203 7.81 2.59 -14.81
N GLN A 204 7.56 3.24 -13.67
CA GLN A 204 8.12 2.85 -12.37
C GLN A 204 7.67 1.45 -11.93
N SER A 205 6.41 1.10 -12.20
CA SER A 205 5.86 -0.22 -11.86
C SER A 205 6.53 -1.33 -12.68
N LYS A 206 6.75 -1.10 -13.98
CA LYS A 206 7.49 -2.04 -14.85
C LYS A 206 8.95 -2.21 -14.42
N ILE A 207 9.64 -1.12 -14.06
CA ILE A 207 11.01 -1.21 -13.54
C ILE A 207 11.06 -2.10 -12.29
N LYS A 208 10.12 -1.91 -11.36
CA LYS A 208 10.01 -2.73 -10.14
C LYS A 208 9.69 -4.20 -10.44
N GLU A 209 8.85 -4.47 -11.43
CA GLU A 209 8.54 -5.83 -11.87
C GLU A 209 9.77 -6.53 -12.46
N ILE A 210 10.58 -5.81 -13.25
CA ILE A 210 11.84 -6.32 -13.80
C ILE A 210 12.87 -6.57 -12.68
N GLU A 211 12.94 -5.72 -11.65
CA GLU A 211 13.80 -5.97 -10.47
C GLU A 211 13.42 -7.28 -9.74
N VAL A 212 12.12 -7.55 -9.61
CA VAL A 212 11.63 -8.79 -8.98
C VAL A 212 11.96 -10.01 -9.84
N SER A 213 11.80 -9.93 -11.16
CA SER A 213 12.13 -11.03 -12.08
C SER A 213 13.64 -11.29 -12.15
N LEU A 214 14.47 -10.25 -12.05
CA LEU A 214 15.93 -10.37 -11.92
C LEU A 214 16.36 -11.10 -10.65
N GLU A 215 15.76 -10.77 -9.50
CA GLU A 215 16.02 -11.47 -8.24
C GLU A 215 15.55 -12.94 -8.27
N GLU A 216 14.44 -13.22 -8.97
CA GLU A 216 13.98 -14.60 -9.18
C GLU A 216 14.94 -15.40 -10.07
N ILE A 217 15.42 -14.82 -11.18
CA ILE A 217 16.42 -15.45 -12.05
C ILE A 217 17.73 -15.69 -11.29
N LYS A 218 18.17 -14.74 -10.47
CA LYS A 218 19.37 -14.88 -9.63
C LYS A 218 19.22 -15.99 -8.59
N LYS A 219 18.03 -16.13 -8.00
CA LYS A 219 17.71 -17.22 -7.04
C LYS A 219 17.66 -18.58 -7.73
N LYS A 220 17.11 -18.66 -8.95
CA LYS A 220 17.05 -19.89 -9.76
C LYS A 220 18.40 -20.29 -10.35
N ALA A 221 19.20 -19.33 -10.80
CA ALA A 221 20.58 -19.55 -11.23
C ALA A 221 21.50 -20.03 -10.09
N ALA A 222 21.18 -19.68 -8.83
CA ALA A 222 21.86 -20.20 -7.65
C ALA A 222 21.44 -21.64 -7.27
N SER A 223 20.31 -22.15 -7.78
CA SER A 223 19.89 -23.53 -7.59
C SER A 223 20.36 -24.41 -8.75
N ALA A 224 21.26 -25.35 -8.48
CA ALA A 224 21.81 -26.26 -9.47
C ALA A 224 20.72 -27.20 -10.04
N GLY A 225 20.26 -26.96 -11.28
CA GLY A 225 19.29 -27.86 -11.93
C GLY A 225 18.73 -27.48 -13.31
N GLU A 226 18.87 -26.25 -13.80
CA GLU A 226 18.30 -25.81 -15.09
C GLU A 226 19.37 -25.32 -16.09
N ASP A 227 19.08 -25.40 -17.40
CA ASP A 227 20.00 -25.12 -18.51
C ASP A 227 20.50 -23.65 -18.44
N PRO A 228 21.82 -23.41 -18.23
CA PRO A 228 22.39 -22.07 -18.12
C PRO A 228 22.11 -21.13 -19.30
N ARG A 229 21.83 -21.68 -20.49
CA ARG A 229 21.63 -20.88 -21.71
C ARG A 229 20.31 -20.12 -21.70
N GLU A 230 19.24 -20.71 -21.18
CA GLU A 230 17.91 -20.09 -21.13
C GLU A 230 17.88 -18.89 -20.16
N TYR A 231 18.66 -18.95 -19.09
CA TYR A 231 18.80 -17.83 -18.15
C TYR A 231 19.56 -16.65 -18.72
N ILE A 232 20.62 -16.91 -19.47
CA ILE A 232 21.42 -15.86 -20.10
C ILE A 232 20.57 -15.10 -21.11
N GLU A 233 19.78 -15.80 -21.92
CA GLU A 233 18.88 -15.18 -22.90
C GLU A 233 17.79 -14.33 -22.22
N LYS A 234 17.14 -14.85 -21.17
CA LYS A 234 16.14 -14.09 -20.39
C LYS A 234 16.75 -12.88 -19.70
N PHE A 235 17.96 -13.01 -19.16
CA PHE A 235 18.68 -11.94 -18.48
C PHE A 235 19.09 -10.82 -19.45
N GLU A 236 19.64 -11.17 -20.62
CA GLU A 236 19.96 -10.21 -21.68
C GLU A 236 18.71 -9.48 -22.20
N GLY A 237 17.59 -10.19 -22.34
CA GLY A 237 16.29 -9.59 -22.68
C GLY A 237 15.83 -8.55 -21.67
N LEU A 238 15.88 -8.87 -20.37
CA LEU A 238 15.50 -7.96 -19.30
C LEU A 238 16.43 -6.74 -19.19
N LEU A 239 17.73 -6.91 -19.43
CA LEU A 239 18.68 -5.80 -19.47
C LEU A 239 18.38 -4.81 -20.60
N ASN A 240 18.07 -5.33 -21.79
CA ASN A 240 17.69 -4.50 -22.93
C ASN A 240 16.37 -3.76 -22.67
N GLU A 241 15.41 -4.43 -22.02
CA GLU A 241 14.14 -3.81 -21.61
C GLU A 241 14.36 -2.71 -20.56
N LEU A 242 15.17 -2.95 -19.52
CA LEU A 242 15.53 -1.92 -18.54
C LEU A 242 16.23 -0.73 -19.17
N GLN A 243 17.15 -0.95 -20.10
CA GLN A 243 17.84 0.13 -20.79
C GLN A 243 16.86 0.99 -21.59
N LYS A 244 15.89 0.36 -22.27
CA LYS A 244 14.82 1.06 -23.00
C LYS A 244 13.93 1.86 -22.06
N LEU A 245 13.47 1.27 -20.96
CA LEU A 245 12.63 1.95 -19.97
C LEU A 245 13.36 3.11 -19.28
N ASN A 246 14.66 3.00 -19.05
CA ASN A 246 15.45 4.07 -18.47
C ASN A 246 15.60 5.28 -19.43
N ILE A 247 15.74 5.01 -20.74
CA ILE A 247 15.74 6.06 -21.77
C ILE A 247 14.36 6.74 -21.86
N GLU A 248 13.28 5.94 -21.80
CA GLU A 248 11.89 6.44 -21.79
C GLU A 248 11.63 7.31 -20.55
N ALA A 249 11.97 6.83 -19.36
CA ALA A 249 11.88 7.57 -18.11
C ALA A 249 12.68 8.88 -18.14
N GLY A 250 13.89 8.87 -18.72
CA GLY A 250 14.72 10.07 -18.89
C GLY A 250 14.11 11.09 -19.85
N SER A 251 13.44 10.64 -20.91
CA SER A 251 12.72 11.52 -21.84
C SER A 251 11.44 12.10 -21.23
N LEU A 252 10.72 11.29 -20.44
CA LEU A 252 9.52 11.70 -19.71
C LEU A 252 9.84 12.73 -18.64
N ALA A 253 10.91 12.51 -17.86
CA ALA A 253 11.40 13.47 -16.87
C ALA A 253 11.74 14.83 -17.50
N LYS A 254 12.35 14.85 -18.69
CA LYS A 254 12.62 16.09 -19.44
C LYS A 254 11.33 16.79 -19.88
N GLN A 255 10.31 16.04 -20.32
CA GLN A 255 9.01 16.60 -20.69
C GLN A 255 8.25 17.15 -19.47
N MET A 256 8.29 16.45 -18.33
CA MET A 256 7.72 16.94 -17.06
C MET A 256 8.41 18.22 -16.58
N ALA A 257 9.74 18.30 -16.69
CA ALA A 257 10.51 19.50 -16.34
C ALA A 257 10.14 20.71 -17.24
N GLN A 258 9.88 20.46 -18.53
CA GLN A 258 9.50 21.51 -19.48
C GLN A 258 8.06 22.03 -19.25
N ILE A 259 7.13 21.16 -18.83
CA ILE A 259 5.77 21.54 -18.41
C ILE A 259 5.83 22.37 -17.10
N THR A 260 6.71 21.98 -16.18
CA THR A 260 6.92 22.69 -14.90
C THR A 260 7.44 24.12 -15.10
N GLN A 261 8.30 24.37 -16.09
CA GLN A 261 8.77 25.73 -16.40
C GLN A 261 7.67 26.66 -16.93
N THR A 262 6.63 26.12 -17.58
CA THR A 262 5.49 26.91 -18.10
C THR A 262 4.43 27.18 -17.01
N ALA A 263 4.44 26.40 -15.93
CA ALA A 263 3.58 26.58 -14.74
C ALA A 263 4.29 27.34 -13.60
N THR A 264 5.38 28.07 -13.89
CA THR A 264 6.04 28.93 -12.91
C THR A 264 5.18 30.18 -12.68
N ARG A 265 4.12 30.05 -11.88
CA ARG A 265 3.69 31.17 -11.04
C ARG A 265 4.92 31.54 -10.20
N PRO A 266 5.35 32.81 -10.17
CA PRO A 266 6.51 33.20 -9.38
C PRO A 266 6.31 32.76 -7.94
N ALA A 267 7.33 32.07 -7.42
CA ALA A 267 7.44 31.65 -6.04
C ALA A 267 7.39 32.89 -5.12
N SER A 268 6.21 33.21 -4.58
CA SER A 268 6.06 34.19 -3.50
C SER A 268 4.75 34.05 -2.70
N ALA A 269 4.08 32.89 -2.72
CA ALA A 269 3.11 32.59 -1.68
C ALA A 269 3.85 31.90 -0.52
N PRO A 270 4.01 32.54 0.65
CA PRO A 270 4.67 31.90 1.79
C PRO A 270 3.89 30.64 2.20
N ALA A 271 4.58 29.51 2.29
CA ALA A 271 3.99 28.27 2.80
C ALA A 271 3.52 28.49 4.24
N VAL A 272 2.28 28.11 4.52
CA VAL A 272 1.68 28.26 5.85
C VAL A 272 1.92 26.96 6.62
N LYS A 273 2.30 27.07 7.90
CA LYS A 273 2.45 25.89 8.76
C LYS A 273 1.12 25.16 8.90
N ALA A 274 1.15 23.83 8.80
CA ALA A 274 -0.03 22.98 8.98
C ALA A 274 -0.78 23.25 10.30
N ARG A 275 -2.10 23.43 10.19
CA ARG A 275 -3.01 23.47 11.33
C ARG A 275 -3.46 22.04 11.64
N ASN A 276 -3.03 21.51 12.79
CA ASN A 276 -3.33 20.14 13.17
C ASN A 276 -4.63 20.06 13.99
N ILE A 277 -5.37 18.96 13.86
CA ILE A 277 -6.58 18.66 14.63
C ILE A 277 -6.19 17.75 15.82
N PRO A 278 -6.12 18.25 17.06
CA PRO A 278 -5.54 17.50 18.17
C PRO A 278 -6.38 16.31 18.66
N THR A 279 -7.69 16.32 18.42
CA THR A 279 -8.63 15.30 18.93
C THR A 279 -8.92 14.18 17.92
N LEU A 280 -8.46 14.33 16.68
CA LEU A 280 -8.73 13.37 15.60
C LEU A 280 -7.47 12.56 15.30
N THR A 281 -7.62 11.23 15.20
CA THR A 281 -6.56 10.32 14.75
C THR A 281 -7.06 9.58 13.52
N LEU A 282 -6.47 9.88 12.36
CA LEU A 282 -6.80 9.19 11.10
C LEU A 282 -5.89 7.98 10.84
N THR A 283 -4.71 7.98 11.43
CA THR A 283 -3.71 6.91 11.28
C THR A 283 -2.95 6.74 12.59
N THR A 284 -2.45 5.54 12.83
CA THR A 284 -1.53 5.20 13.91
C THR A 284 -0.11 4.91 13.39
N PHE A 285 0.11 5.09 12.08
CA PHE A 285 1.41 4.87 11.44
C PHE A 285 2.22 6.16 11.39
N ASP A 286 3.52 6.04 11.67
CA ASP A 286 4.48 7.13 11.60
C ASP A 286 4.65 7.63 10.16
N ASN A 287 4.92 8.93 10.02
CA ASN A 287 5.20 9.58 8.73
C ASN A 287 4.15 9.39 7.62
N VAL A 288 2.90 9.09 7.99
CA VAL A 288 1.80 9.02 7.03
C VAL A 288 1.15 10.40 6.93
N ILE A 289 1.28 11.04 5.76
CA ILE A 289 0.54 12.28 5.46
C ILE A 289 -0.95 11.99 5.52
N ASN A 290 -1.67 12.74 6.36
CA ASN A 290 -3.11 12.61 6.51
C ASN A 290 -3.75 13.94 6.93
N GLY A 291 -5.04 14.08 6.64
CA GLY A 291 -5.75 15.32 6.94
C GLY A 291 -7.19 15.36 6.45
N ILE A 292 -7.78 16.54 6.57
CA ILE A 292 -9.14 16.87 6.12
C ILE A 292 -9.09 18.13 5.26
N VAL A 293 -9.82 18.10 4.15
CA VAL A 293 -10.05 19.25 3.27
C VAL A 293 -11.48 19.77 3.45
N THR A 294 -11.62 21.07 3.67
CA THR A 294 -12.92 21.77 3.76
C THR A 294 -12.99 22.95 2.81
N ASP A 295 -14.20 23.40 2.49
CA ASP A 295 -14.41 24.70 1.85
C ASP A 295 -14.22 25.85 2.86
N TRP A 296 -14.55 27.06 2.43
CA TRP A 296 -14.48 28.27 3.24
C TRP A 296 -15.67 28.41 4.22
N GLU A 297 -16.74 27.65 4.03
CA GLU A 297 -17.92 27.57 4.92
C GLU A 297 -17.75 26.48 6.00
N GLY A 298 -16.74 25.60 5.84
CA GLY A 298 -16.45 24.47 6.72
C GLY A 298 -17.04 23.14 6.27
N ASN A 299 -17.67 23.07 5.08
CA ASN A 299 -18.17 21.82 4.53
C ASN A 299 -17.01 20.94 4.04
N TYR A 300 -17.15 19.63 4.21
CA TYR A 300 -16.15 18.67 3.76
C TYR A 300 -16.11 18.56 2.24
N LEU A 301 -14.91 18.54 1.67
CA LEU A 301 -14.72 18.48 0.22
C LEU A 301 -14.36 17.09 -0.24
N GLU A 302 -15.29 16.42 -0.93
CA GLU A 302 -15.03 15.16 -1.63
C GLU A 302 -14.28 15.40 -2.95
N ASN A 303 -13.43 14.45 -3.35
CA ASN A 303 -12.74 14.46 -4.63
C ASN A 303 -11.83 15.68 -4.83
N ALA A 304 -11.28 16.26 -3.76
CA ALA A 304 -10.17 17.20 -3.83
C ALA A 304 -8.87 16.42 -4.12
N ILE A 305 -8.00 16.98 -4.94
CA ILE A 305 -6.70 16.39 -5.28
C ILE A 305 -5.66 17.03 -4.38
N ILE A 306 -4.89 16.21 -3.69
CA ILE A 306 -3.84 16.64 -2.76
C ILE A 306 -2.51 16.13 -3.28
N VAL A 307 -1.57 17.03 -3.54
CA VAL A 307 -0.22 16.70 -4.01
C VAL A 307 0.80 17.14 -2.96
N ALA A 308 1.55 16.17 -2.44
CA ALA A 308 2.69 16.43 -1.58
C ALA A 308 3.97 16.53 -2.42
N HIS A 309 4.73 17.60 -2.21
CA HIS A 309 6.02 17.84 -2.83
C HIS A 309 7.13 17.75 -1.77
N ASP A 310 8.31 17.33 -2.18
CA ASP A 310 9.51 17.36 -1.35
C ASP A 310 10.09 18.79 -1.20
N LYS A 311 11.24 18.89 -0.51
CA LYS A 311 11.96 20.17 -0.32
C LYS A 311 12.42 20.81 -1.64
N GLN A 312 12.59 20.01 -2.69
CA GLN A 312 12.98 20.44 -4.03
C GLN A 312 11.78 20.84 -4.88
N GLY A 313 10.55 20.70 -4.35
CA GLY A 313 9.31 20.99 -5.07
C GLY A 313 8.89 19.87 -6.03
N LEU A 314 9.47 18.68 -5.93
CA LEU A 314 9.09 17.53 -6.76
C LEU A 314 7.87 16.82 -6.16
N PRO A 315 6.84 16.48 -6.96
CA PRO A 315 5.67 15.78 -6.47
C PRO A 315 6.04 14.34 -6.10
N VAL A 316 5.92 13.99 -4.82
CA VAL A 316 6.25 12.66 -4.29
C VAL A 316 5.01 11.83 -3.99
N ARG A 317 3.83 12.46 -3.82
CA ARG A 317 2.58 11.75 -3.58
C ARG A 317 1.37 12.54 -4.09
N ALA A 318 0.42 11.84 -4.69
CA ALA A 318 -0.91 12.36 -4.98
C ALA A 318 -1.96 11.54 -4.21
N LEU A 319 -2.93 12.24 -3.62
CA LEU A 319 -4.02 11.67 -2.82
C LEU A 319 -5.34 12.31 -3.25
N LYS A 320 -6.44 11.64 -2.93
CA LYS A 320 -7.79 12.12 -3.20
C LYS A 320 -8.61 12.08 -1.92
N SER A 321 -9.37 13.13 -1.64
CA SER A 321 -10.24 13.16 -0.46
C SER A 321 -11.53 12.35 -0.66
N ASN A 322 -12.02 11.75 0.43
CA ASN A 322 -13.30 11.01 0.47
C ASN A 322 -14.51 11.92 0.77
N LYS A 323 -15.71 11.35 0.91
CA LYS A 323 -16.97 12.07 1.21
C LYS A 323 -16.91 12.96 2.47
N LEU A 324 -16.01 12.63 3.41
CA LEU A 324 -15.79 13.36 4.65
C LEU A 324 -14.60 14.32 4.56
N GLY A 325 -14.10 14.59 3.36
CA GLY A 325 -12.94 15.44 3.13
C GLY A 325 -11.62 14.84 3.60
N GLN A 326 -11.62 13.61 4.12
CA GLN A 326 -10.44 12.97 4.68
C GLN A 326 -9.52 12.45 3.58
N PHE A 327 -8.22 12.58 3.78
CA PHE A 327 -7.17 11.97 2.97
C PHE A 327 -6.11 11.34 3.86
N ILE A 328 -5.59 10.18 3.43
CA ILE A 328 -4.55 9.43 4.14
C ILE A 328 -3.63 8.81 3.09
N ALA A 329 -2.32 8.99 3.23
CA ALA A 329 -1.35 8.31 2.39
C ALA A 329 -1.29 6.81 2.74
N ALA A 330 -1.29 5.95 1.73
CA ALA A 330 -1.25 4.50 1.96
C ALA A 330 0.13 4.01 2.44
N THR A 331 1.18 4.79 2.22
CA THR A 331 2.56 4.43 2.60
C THR A 331 3.24 5.59 3.34
N PRO A 332 4.05 5.31 4.37
CA PRO A 332 4.87 6.32 5.02
C PRO A 332 5.85 6.98 4.05
N LEU A 333 6.17 8.24 4.30
CA LEU A 333 7.26 8.95 3.63
C LEU A 333 8.52 9.00 4.52
N PRO A 334 9.71 9.19 3.95
CA PRO A 334 10.92 9.46 4.73
C PRO A 334 10.78 10.70 5.63
N ASN A 335 11.65 10.81 6.63
CA ASN A 335 11.74 12.03 7.43
C ASN A 335 12.14 13.22 6.54
N GLY A 336 11.45 14.34 6.68
CA GLY A 336 11.68 15.49 5.82
C GLY A 336 10.59 16.55 5.92
N ILE A 337 10.81 17.65 5.21
CA ILE A 337 9.84 18.74 5.05
C ILE A 337 9.16 18.55 3.71
N TYR A 338 7.83 18.59 3.73
CA TYR A 338 6.97 18.43 2.57
C TYR A 338 6.02 19.61 2.46
N THR A 339 5.67 19.97 1.23
CA THR A 339 4.64 20.97 0.95
C THR A 339 3.44 20.32 0.31
N ILE A 340 2.26 20.62 0.83
CA ILE A 340 0.99 20.05 0.39
C ILE A 340 0.24 21.12 -0.39
N VAL A 341 -0.11 20.79 -1.63
CA VAL A 341 -0.93 21.61 -2.52
C VAL A 341 -2.25 20.89 -2.72
N VAL A 342 -3.35 21.63 -2.61
CA VAL A 342 -4.71 21.08 -2.79
C VAL A 342 -5.38 21.78 -3.98
N GLU A 343 -6.03 20.99 -4.81
CA GLU A 343 -6.75 21.45 -5.99
C GLU A 343 -8.19 20.92 -6.01
N LYS A 344 -9.13 21.82 -6.27
CA LYS A 344 -10.55 21.52 -6.46
C LYS A 344 -11.17 22.61 -7.33
N GLU A 345 -12.04 22.21 -8.28
CA GLU A 345 -12.68 23.12 -9.23
C GLU A 345 -13.28 24.37 -8.54
N GLY A 346 -12.87 25.55 -8.99
CA GLY A 346 -13.39 26.83 -8.50
C GLY A 346 -12.93 27.23 -7.08
N MET A 347 -12.01 26.49 -6.46
CA MET A 347 -11.51 26.78 -5.11
C MET A 347 -10.00 26.96 -5.08
N MET A 348 -9.54 27.89 -4.25
CA MET A 348 -8.12 28.14 -4.01
C MET A 348 -7.75 27.73 -2.60
N PHE A 349 -6.58 27.15 -2.41
CA PHE A 349 -6.07 26.71 -1.10
C PHE A 349 -4.71 27.34 -0.82
N ASP A 350 -4.35 27.43 0.47
CA ASP A 350 -2.97 27.73 0.87
C ASP A 350 -2.07 26.52 0.66
N VAL A 351 -0.79 26.79 0.34
CA VAL A 351 0.25 25.75 0.35
C VAL A 351 0.64 25.49 1.79
N VAL A 352 0.55 24.24 2.22
CA VAL A 352 0.74 23.85 3.61
C VAL A 352 2.05 23.11 3.78
N GLU A 353 2.91 23.56 4.71
CA GLU A 353 4.16 22.88 5.05
C GLU A 353 3.95 21.89 6.20
N VAL A 354 4.49 20.68 6.04
CA VAL A 354 4.43 19.57 6.99
C VAL A 354 5.81 18.98 7.19
N GLU A 355 6.19 18.75 8.44
CA GLU A 355 7.47 18.14 8.81
C GLU A 355 7.22 16.72 9.37
N LEU A 356 7.92 15.72 8.82
CA LEU A 356 7.87 14.32 9.23
C LEU A 356 9.15 13.95 9.99
N LYS A 357 9.01 13.45 11.22
CA LYS A 357 10.13 13.20 12.16
C LYS A 357 10.32 11.74 12.57
N GLY A 358 9.51 10.83 12.03
CA GLY A 358 9.44 9.44 12.47
C GLY A 358 8.37 9.20 13.54
N ASP A 359 7.44 10.15 13.72
CA ASP A 359 6.31 10.04 14.64
C ASP A 359 4.98 10.04 13.86
N VAL A 360 3.89 9.63 14.51
CA VAL A 360 2.52 9.75 13.98
C VAL A 360 2.17 11.22 13.75
N LEU A 361 1.96 11.59 12.49
CA LEU A 361 1.52 12.93 12.11
C LEU A 361 0.04 13.12 12.46
N LYS A 362 -0.26 14.15 13.26
CA LYS A 362 -1.64 14.55 13.54
C LYS A 362 -2.34 15.06 12.26
N PRO A 363 -3.65 14.81 12.07
CA PRO A 363 -4.36 15.22 10.87
C PRO A 363 -4.26 16.71 10.60
N VAL A 364 -3.84 17.05 9.38
CA VAL A 364 -3.74 18.43 8.90
C VAL A 364 -5.10 18.89 8.38
N MET A 365 -5.56 20.07 8.79
CA MET A 365 -6.75 20.71 8.25
C MET A 365 -6.36 21.71 7.17
N ILE A 366 -6.95 21.58 5.98
CA ILE A 366 -6.72 22.46 4.84
C ILE A 366 -8.08 23.01 4.38
N SER A 367 -8.26 24.33 4.48
CA SER A 367 -9.53 24.99 4.12
C SER A 367 -9.36 25.86 2.89
N ALA A 368 -10.39 25.91 2.05
CA ALA A 368 -10.39 26.79 0.89
C ALA A 368 -10.40 28.27 1.31
N LYS A 369 -9.72 29.10 0.53
CA LYS A 369 -9.81 30.56 0.65
C LYS A 369 -11.13 31.05 0.08
N ARG A 370 -11.67 32.06 0.73
CA ARG A 370 -12.78 32.84 0.18
C ARG A 370 -12.29 33.58 -1.07
N SER A 371 -12.81 33.23 -2.24
CA SER A 371 -12.59 34.02 -3.45
C SER A 371 -13.34 35.35 -3.29
N VAL A 372 -12.64 36.42 -2.98
CA VAL A 372 -13.21 37.77 -3.09
C VAL A 372 -13.24 38.09 -4.57
N ALA A 373 -14.41 37.95 -5.20
CA ALA A 373 -14.61 38.48 -6.53
C ALA A 373 -14.41 40.00 -6.46
N LEU A 374 -13.37 40.50 -7.13
CA LEU A 374 -13.26 41.93 -7.44
C LEU A 374 -14.45 42.26 -8.35
N SER A 375 -15.41 42.98 -7.78
CA SER A 375 -16.61 43.53 -8.42
C SER A 375 -16.29 44.60 -9.44
#